data_AF-A0A2N2WDY1-F1
#
_entry.id   AF-A0A2N2WDY1-F1
#
_cell.length_a   1.000
_cell.length_b   1.000
_cell.length_c   1.000
_cell.angle_alpha   90.00
_cell.angle_beta   90.00
_cell.angle_gamma   90.00
#
_symmetry.space_group_name_H-M   'P 1'
#
loop_
_entity.id
_entity.type
_entity.pdbx_description
1 polymer ?
#
loop_
_entity_poly.entity_id
_entity_poly.type
_entity_poly.pdbx_seq_one_letter_code
_entity_poly.pdbx_strand_id
1 'polypeptide(L)'
;MKNKSFFRQWWYIILFILFIAGYFGYKFYSDKQRSNNPRYTIGTADRTRSQNRGKAQLEYSYSVNGKYYHQYCEQNPACVIGQSYLVQFEDGNPGNSEMLFDHPVEKGTEAPPKGWEEMP
;
A
#
# COMPACT_ATOMS: atom_id res chain seq x y z
N MET A 1 39.07 10.33 32.07
CA MET A 1 38.95 10.52 30.60
C MET A 1 37.50 10.24 30.19
N LYS A 2 36.71 11.26 29.82
CA LYS A 2 35.31 11.06 29.40
C LYS A 2 35.30 10.23 28.11
N ASN A 3 34.64 9.08 28.15
CA ASN A 3 34.67 8.04 27.14
C ASN A 3 34.01 8.57 25.85
N LYS A 4 34.84 8.99 24.87
CA LYS A 4 34.39 9.57 23.57
C LYS A 4 33.46 8.63 22.78
N SER A 5 33.44 7.34 23.11
CA SER A 5 32.52 6.35 22.54
C SER A 5 31.06 6.62 22.93
N PHE A 6 30.80 7.11 24.15
CA PHE A 6 29.45 7.39 24.65
C PHE A 6 28.76 8.50 23.84
N PHE A 7 29.48 9.59 23.53
CA PHE A 7 28.92 10.71 22.76
C PHE A 7 28.63 10.32 21.30
N ARG A 8 29.47 9.48 20.67
CA ARG A 8 29.18 8.92 19.33
C ARG A 8 27.95 8.02 19.34
N GLN A 9 27.76 7.23 20.39
CA GLN A 9 26.63 6.32 20.52
C GLN A 9 25.29 7.08 20.61
N TRP A 10 25.24 8.19 21.33
CA TRP A 10 24.07 9.08 21.39
C TRP A 10 23.72 9.70 20.02
N TRP A 11 24.72 10.09 19.23
CA TRP A 11 24.48 10.60 17.88
C TRP A 11 23.82 9.57 16.97
N TYR A 12 24.26 8.31 17.02
CA TYR A 12 23.62 7.23 16.26
C TYR A 12 22.18 6.97 16.70
N ILE A 13 21.89 7.06 18.01
CA ILE A 13 20.52 6.93 18.53
C ILE A 13 19.63 8.06 18.00
N ILE A 14 20.12 9.30 18.01
CA ILE A 14 19.37 10.46 17.49
C ILE A 14 19.10 10.29 16.00
N LEU A 15 20.11 9.91 15.20
CA LEU A 15 19.93 9.63 13.77
C LEU A 15 18.91 8.51 13.53
N PHE A 16 18.95 7.46 14.34
CA PHE A 16 18.01 6.35 14.23
C PHE A 16 16.57 6.77 14.56
N ILE A 17 16.38 7.60 15.60
CA ILE A 17 15.07 8.17 15.95
C ILE A 17 14.55 9.05 14.82
N LEU A 18 15.39 9.93 14.26
CA LEU A 18 15.02 10.79 13.13
C LEU A 18 14.64 9.95 11.89
N PHE A 19 15.36 8.87 11.62
CA PHE A 19 15.05 7.95 10.53
C PHE A 19 13.68 7.29 10.73
N ILE A 20 13.40 6.78 11.93
CA ILE A 20 12.10 6.20 12.28
C ILE A 20 10.98 7.24 12.15
N ALA A 21 11.18 8.43 12.71
CA ALA A 21 10.18 9.51 12.65
C ALA A 21 9.89 9.94 11.22
N GLY A 22 10.92 10.05 10.37
CA GLY A 22 10.77 10.35 8.94
C GLY A 22 9.97 9.27 8.21
N TYR A 23 10.26 7.99 8.47
CA TYR A 23 9.53 6.88 7.87
C TYR A 23 8.03 6.88 8.26
N PHE A 24 7.72 6.99 9.55
CA PHE A 24 6.33 7.03 10.01
C PHE A 24 5.59 8.29 9.56
N GLY A 25 6.27 9.44 9.55
CA GLY A 25 5.72 10.70 9.04
C GLY A 25 5.36 10.62 7.56
N TYR A 26 6.23 10.01 6.74
CA TYR A 26 5.95 9.78 5.33
C TYR A 26 4.75 8.84 5.14
N LYS A 27 4.71 7.72 5.87
CA LYS A 27 3.60 6.75 5.78
C LYS A 27 2.26 7.42 6.13
N PHE A 28 2.20 8.13 7.26
CA PHE A 28 1.00 8.85 7.69
C PHE A 28 0.56 9.90 6.67
N TYR A 29 1.50 10.62 6.07
CA TYR A 29 1.21 11.59 5.01
C TYR A 29 0.62 10.91 3.77
N SER A 30 1.23 9.81 3.31
CA SER A 30 0.76 9.03 2.16
C SER A 30 -0.65 8.49 2.36
N ASP A 31 -0.90 7.86 3.52
CA ASP A 31 -2.23 7.32 3.86
C ASP A 31 -3.26 8.45 3.92
N LYS A 32 -2.90 9.61 4.51
CA LYS A 32 -3.78 10.77 4.56
C LYS A 32 -4.10 11.34 3.18
N GLN A 33 -3.13 11.38 2.26
CA GLN A 33 -3.38 11.85 0.90
C GLN A 33 -4.34 10.93 0.14
N ARG A 34 -4.18 9.60 0.26
CA ARG A 34 -5.12 8.62 -0.31
C ARG A 34 -6.55 8.83 0.22
N SER A 35 -6.69 9.11 1.52
CA SER A 35 -7.99 9.37 2.13
C SER A 35 -8.62 10.72 1.77
N ASN A 36 -7.80 11.75 1.50
CA ASN A 36 -8.29 13.09 1.16
C ASN A 36 -8.74 13.20 -0.29
N ASN A 37 -8.08 12.49 -1.21
CA ASN A 37 -8.39 12.48 -2.64
C ASN A 37 -8.56 11.04 -3.14
N PRO A 38 -9.54 10.29 -2.62
CA PRO A 38 -9.70 8.90 -2.98
C PRO A 38 -10.29 8.77 -4.39
N ARG A 39 -9.80 7.78 -5.12
CA ARG A 39 -10.41 7.22 -6.31
C ARG A 39 -10.48 5.72 -6.15
N TYR A 40 -11.40 5.08 -6.88
CA TYR A 40 -11.61 3.64 -6.76
C TYR A 40 -11.50 2.97 -8.12
N THR A 41 -10.91 1.79 -8.18
CA THR A 41 -10.86 0.96 -9.38
C THR A 41 -10.98 -0.50 -8.98
N ILE A 42 -10.90 -1.39 -9.95
CA ILE A 42 -10.90 -2.84 -9.73
C ILE A 42 -9.47 -3.34 -9.82
N GLY A 43 -9.04 -4.10 -8.82
CA GLY A 43 -7.80 -4.86 -8.85
C GLY A 43 -8.04 -6.34 -8.67
N THR A 44 -7.11 -7.15 -9.16
CA THR A 44 -7.16 -8.61 -9.04
C THR A 44 -6.08 -9.08 -8.08
N ALA A 45 -6.45 -9.94 -7.14
CA ALA A 45 -5.50 -10.62 -6.28
C ALA A 45 -4.76 -11.68 -7.10
N ASP A 46 -3.47 -11.45 -7.41
CA ASP A 46 -2.75 -12.27 -8.40
C ASP A 46 -2.20 -13.56 -7.79
N ARG A 47 -1.48 -13.43 -6.66
CA ARG A 47 -0.85 -14.57 -5.98
C ARG A 47 -0.36 -14.19 -4.58
N THR A 48 -0.17 -15.19 -3.74
CA THR A 48 0.59 -15.07 -2.50
C THR A 48 2.04 -15.50 -2.72
N ARG A 49 2.99 -14.65 -2.36
CA ARG A 49 4.41 -14.99 -2.32
C ARG A 49 4.85 -15.22 -0.88
N SER A 50 5.53 -16.33 -0.63
CA SER A 50 6.25 -16.50 0.63
C SER A 50 7.48 -15.60 0.64
N GLN A 51 7.68 -14.87 1.73
CA GLN A 51 8.89 -14.15 2.03
C GLN A 51 9.78 -14.95 2.98
N ASN A 52 11.06 -14.61 2.98
CA ASN A 52 12.02 -15.13 3.96
C ASN A 52 11.48 -14.90 5.39
N ARG A 53 11.59 -15.93 6.24
CA ARG A 53 11.08 -15.97 7.64
C ARG A 53 9.56 -16.21 7.79
N GLY A 54 8.91 -16.83 6.81
CA GLY A 54 7.56 -17.38 6.96
C GLY A 54 6.42 -16.35 6.89
N LYS A 55 6.74 -15.09 6.56
CA LYS A 55 5.72 -14.10 6.21
C LYS A 55 5.26 -14.35 4.78
N ALA A 56 3.99 -14.14 4.51
CA ALA A 56 3.44 -14.19 3.16
C ALA A 56 2.95 -12.80 2.76
N GLN A 57 3.19 -12.45 1.50
CA GLN A 57 2.81 -11.18 0.92
C GLN A 57 1.86 -11.45 -0.23
N LEU A 58 0.75 -10.73 -0.28
CA LEU A 58 -0.17 -10.78 -1.39
C LEU A 58 0.31 -9.81 -2.48
N GLU A 59 0.33 -10.27 -3.72
CA GLU A 59 0.53 -9.46 -4.92
C GLU A 59 -0.83 -9.22 -5.57
N TYR A 60 -1.10 -7.98 -5.95
CA TYR A 60 -2.29 -7.62 -6.70
C TYR A 60 -1.97 -6.63 -7.81
N SER A 61 -2.80 -6.63 -8.86
CA SER A 61 -2.64 -5.78 -10.02
C SER A 61 -3.93 -5.06 -10.38
N TYR A 62 -3.80 -3.85 -10.91
CA TYR A 62 -4.92 -3.02 -11.37
C TYR A 62 -4.47 -2.06 -12.46
N SER A 63 -5.42 -1.47 -13.17
CA SER A 63 -5.15 -0.47 -14.21
C SER A 63 -5.92 0.82 -13.97
N VAL A 64 -5.24 1.95 -14.19
CA VAL A 64 -5.85 3.29 -14.21
C VAL A 64 -5.31 4.03 -15.42
N ASN A 65 -6.21 4.59 -16.23
CA ASN A 65 -5.92 5.31 -17.47
C ASN A 65 -4.99 4.53 -18.43
N GLY A 66 -5.21 3.21 -18.54
CA GLY A 66 -4.40 2.33 -19.38
C GLY A 66 -3.00 2.01 -18.85
N LYS A 67 -2.63 2.53 -17.67
CA LYS A 67 -1.37 2.20 -16.99
C LYS A 67 -1.62 1.09 -15.97
N TYR A 68 -0.78 0.06 -16.03
CA TYR A 68 -0.81 -1.07 -15.11
C TYR A 68 0.04 -0.79 -13.86
N TYR A 69 -0.48 -1.22 -12.72
CA TYR A 69 0.16 -1.13 -11.43
C TYR A 69 0.22 -2.51 -10.80
N HIS A 70 1.36 -2.82 -10.18
CA HIS A 70 1.58 -4.02 -9.39
C HIS A 70 1.94 -3.60 -7.99
N GLN A 71 1.19 -4.10 -7.02
CA GLN A 71 1.31 -3.73 -5.62
C GLN A 71 1.37 -4.94 -4.73
N TYR A 72 1.82 -4.69 -3.52
CA TYR A 72 1.94 -5.71 -2.51
C TYR A 72 1.34 -5.25 -1.20
N CYS A 73 0.67 -6.16 -0.52
CA CYS A 73 0.14 -5.94 0.81
C CYS A 73 0.33 -7.18 1.68
N GLU A 74 0.07 -7.01 2.98
CA GLU A 74 0.07 -8.15 3.90
C GLU A 74 -1.01 -9.14 3.48
N GLN A 75 -0.73 -10.43 3.65
CA GLN A 75 -1.73 -11.44 3.34
C GLN A 75 -2.97 -11.26 4.22
N ASN A 76 -4.13 -11.11 3.59
CA ASN A 76 -5.42 -11.07 4.28
C ASN A 76 -6.09 -12.45 4.16
N PRO A 77 -6.57 -13.07 5.26
CA PRO A 77 -7.30 -14.33 5.23
C PRO A 77 -8.59 -14.31 4.38
N ALA A 78 -9.20 -13.13 4.20
CA ALA A 78 -10.39 -12.94 3.36
C ALA A 78 -10.05 -12.83 1.86
N CYS A 79 -8.76 -12.76 1.50
CA CYS A 79 -8.35 -12.67 0.11
C CYS A 79 -8.42 -14.04 -0.59
N VAL A 80 -9.09 -14.06 -1.74
CA VAL A 80 -9.18 -15.18 -2.66
C VAL A 80 -8.34 -14.86 -3.89
N ILE A 81 -7.36 -15.72 -4.21
CA ILE A 81 -6.52 -15.53 -5.39
C ILE A 81 -7.35 -15.68 -6.67
N GLY A 82 -7.14 -14.78 -7.62
CA GLY A 82 -7.90 -14.65 -8.87
C GLY A 82 -9.20 -13.87 -8.73
N GLN A 83 -9.61 -13.52 -7.50
CA GLN A 83 -10.79 -12.69 -7.27
C GLN A 83 -10.45 -11.21 -7.46
N SER A 84 -11.41 -10.46 -8.00
CA SER A 84 -11.33 -9.02 -8.10
C SER A 84 -11.93 -8.34 -6.87
N TYR A 85 -11.28 -7.28 -6.42
CA TYR A 85 -11.66 -6.46 -5.28
C TYR A 85 -11.59 -4.99 -5.65
N LEU A 86 -12.29 -4.15 -4.88
CA LEU A 86 -12.14 -2.72 -4.99
C LEU A 86 -10.73 -2.30 -4.54
N VAL A 87 -10.11 -1.40 -5.28
CA VAL A 87 -8.82 -0.79 -4.95
C VAL A 87 -9.05 0.70 -4.79
N GLN A 88 -8.75 1.21 -3.60
CA GLN A 88 -8.69 2.64 -3.34
C GLN A 88 -7.29 3.14 -3.72
N PHE A 89 -7.21 4.28 -4.41
CA PHE A 89 -5.95 4.92 -4.75
C PHE A 89 -6.04 6.44 -4.63
N GLU A 90 -4.89 7.10 -4.52
CA GLU A 90 -4.79 8.56 -4.48
C GLU A 90 -4.95 9.16 -5.89
N ASP A 91 -5.84 10.14 -6.05
CA ASP A 91 -5.96 10.91 -7.29
C ASP A 91 -4.64 11.63 -7.63
N GLY A 92 -4.21 11.55 -8.88
CA GLY A 92 -2.90 12.04 -9.33
C GLY A 92 -1.70 11.15 -8.97
N ASN A 93 -1.83 10.22 -8.02
CA ASN A 93 -0.79 9.26 -7.67
C ASN A 93 -1.35 7.83 -7.47
N PRO A 94 -1.77 7.14 -8.54
CA PRO A 94 -2.41 5.83 -8.39
C PRO A 94 -1.51 4.74 -7.82
N GLY A 95 -0.20 4.96 -7.70
CA GLY A 95 0.72 4.04 -7.02
C GLY A 95 0.55 4.01 -5.50
N ASN A 96 -0.02 5.07 -4.91
CA ASN A 96 -0.46 5.06 -3.52
C ASN A 96 -1.85 4.44 -3.46
N SER A 97 -1.92 3.14 -3.17
CA SER A 97 -3.17 2.38 -3.24
C SER A 97 -3.27 1.30 -2.16
N GLU A 98 -4.50 0.85 -1.95
CA GLU A 98 -4.87 -0.20 -1.02
C GLU A 98 -6.02 -1.03 -1.60
N MET A 99 -5.88 -2.36 -1.54
CA MET A 99 -6.95 -3.29 -1.92
C MET A 99 -7.89 -3.51 -0.74
N LEU A 100 -9.19 -3.36 -0.98
CA LEU A 100 -10.25 -3.45 0.01
C LEU A 100 -10.87 -4.86 -0.03
N PHE A 101 -10.31 -5.78 0.76
CA PHE A 101 -10.71 -7.20 0.74
C PHE A 101 -12.17 -7.48 1.13
N ASP A 102 -12.78 -6.56 1.88
CA ASP A 102 -14.19 -6.66 2.29
C ASP A 102 -15.17 -6.27 1.16
N HIS A 103 -14.64 -5.81 0.01
CA HIS A 103 -15.41 -5.33 -1.15
C HIS A 103 -15.03 -6.14 -2.41
N PRO A 104 -15.42 -7.42 -2.50
CA PRO A 104 -15.24 -8.19 -3.72
C PRO A 104 -16.10 -7.60 -4.84
N VAL A 105 -15.56 -7.62 -6.06
CA VAL A 105 -16.24 -7.11 -7.25
C VAL A 105 -16.73 -8.29 -8.10
N GLU A 106 -17.95 -8.17 -8.60
CA GLU A 106 -18.52 -9.18 -9.48
C GLU A 106 -17.77 -9.27 -10.81
N LYS A 107 -17.73 -10.47 -11.37
CA LYS A 107 -17.05 -10.69 -12.65
C LYS A 107 -17.80 -9.94 -13.76
N GLY A 108 -17.07 -9.13 -14.52
CA GLY A 108 -17.62 -8.35 -15.63
C GLY A 108 -17.97 -6.91 -15.28
N THR A 109 -17.83 -6.49 -14.01
CA THR A 109 -17.84 -5.08 -13.67
C THR A 109 -16.62 -4.39 -14.30
N GLU A 110 -16.84 -3.25 -14.95
CA GLU A 110 -15.78 -2.45 -15.54
C GLU A 110 -15.66 -1.12 -14.77
N ALA A 111 -14.43 -0.78 -14.39
CA ALA A 111 -14.13 0.52 -13.81
C ALA A 111 -13.98 1.57 -14.92
N PRO A 112 -14.44 2.82 -14.70
CA PRO A 112 -14.10 3.93 -15.58
C PRO A 112 -12.57 4.04 -15.72
N PRO A 113 -12.03 4.55 -16.85
CA PRO A 113 -10.59 4.68 -17.04
C PRO A 113 -9.88 5.43 -15.90
N LYS A 114 -10.52 6.46 -15.33
CA LYS A 114 -9.99 7.25 -14.20
C LYS A 114 -10.36 6.69 -12.83
N GLY A 115 -11.04 5.56 -12.77
CA GLY A 115 -11.71 5.07 -11.58
C GLY A 115 -12.96 5.87 -11.21
N TRP A 116 -13.67 5.41 -10.17
CA TRP A 116 -14.79 6.11 -9.57
C TRP A 116 -14.32 7.18 -8.58
N GLU A 117 -15.12 8.24 -8.44
CA GLU A 117 -14.94 9.31 -7.43
C GLU A 117 -15.39 8.87 -6.05
N GLU A 118 -16.44 8.05 -6.03
CA GLU A 118 -17.03 7.50 -4.81
C GLU A 118 -16.96 5.97 -4.89
N MET A 119 -17.08 5.33 -3.73
CA MET A 119 -17.15 3.88 -3.66
C MET A 119 -18.44 3.42 -4.38
N PRO A 120 -18.34 2.54 -5.39
CA PRO A 120 -19.50 2.04 -6.14
C PRO A 120 -20.33 1.02 -5.34
#